data_AF-A0A0J7L142-F1
#
_entry.id   AF-A0A0J7L142-F1
#
_cell.length_a   1.000
_cell.length_b   1.000
_cell.length_c   1.000
_cell.angle_alpha   90.00
_cell.angle_beta   90.00
_cell.angle_gamma   90.00
#
_symmetry.space_group_name_H-M   'P 1'
#
loop_
_entity.id
_entity.type
_entity.pdbx_description
1 polymer ?
#
loop_
_entity_poly.entity_id
_entity_poly.type
_entity_poly.pdbx_seq_one_letter_code
_entity_poly.pdbx_strand_id
1 'polypeptide(L)'
;MPQTRHLLDTFTMDIVLAAQTMMFITITGYFQELNYKEQPIRHFNRTFIIVPEGDGYCIRNEQLHINQPTEAQLEQLSQQIRPKTPELLPTAKPIASKLSENVRQQMIVTLSQQTNMKMEWSLKCLQEMQWNYDNALSAFQEFFKRGQIPSEAFT
;
A
#
# COMPACT_ATOMS: atom_id res chain seq x y z
N MET A 1 -18.41 2.14 -16.18
CA MET A 1 -17.56 1.77 -15.03
C MET A 1 -16.74 2.99 -14.62
N PRO A 2 -16.48 3.22 -13.33
CA PRO A 2 -15.55 4.27 -12.89
C PRO A 2 -14.14 4.01 -13.44
N GLN A 3 -13.29 5.04 -13.44
CA GLN A 3 -11.87 4.92 -13.69
C GLN A 3 -11.22 4.13 -12.56
N THR A 4 -10.37 3.16 -12.92
CA THR A 4 -9.75 2.25 -11.95
C THR A 4 -8.24 2.20 -12.11
N ARG A 5 -7.55 1.93 -10.99
CA ARG A 5 -6.15 1.54 -10.96
C ARG A 5 -6.05 0.13 -10.41
N HIS A 6 -5.65 -0.84 -11.23
CA HIS A 6 -5.49 -2.22 -10.78
C HIS A 6 -4.16 -2.41 -10.05
N LEU A 7 -4.20 -3.20 -8.97
CA LEU A 7 -3.03 -3.56 -8.19
C LEU A 7 -2.47 -4.88 -8.75
N LEU A 8 -1.67 -4.79 -9.81
CA LEU A 8 -1.26 -5.96 -10.61
C LEU A 8 -0.53 -7.03 -9.81
N ASP A 9 0.25 -6.64 -8.80
CA ASP A 9 0.97 -7.57 -7.91
C ASP A 9 0.05 -8.46 -7.06
N THR A 10 -1.25 -8.16 -7.07
CA THR A 10 -2.28 -8.92 -6.35
C THR A 10 -3.03 -9.88 -7.25
N PHE A 11 -2.74 -9.87 -8.56
CA PHE A 11 -3.48 -10.67 -9.51
C PHE A 11 -3.11 -12.14 -9.37
N THR A 12 -4.13 -12.97 -9.30
CA THR A 12 -4.00 -14.42 -9.47
C THR A 12 -4.81 -14.82 -10.69
N MET A 13 -4.30 -15.81 -11.43
CA MET A 13 -4.94 -16.30 -12.65
C MET A 13 -5.05 -17.82 -12.59
N ASP A 14 -6.28 -18.30 -12.67
CA ASP A 14 -6.58 -19.71 -12.78
C ASP A 14 -6.96 -20.03 -14.23
N ILE A 15 -6.29 -21.00 -14.83
CA ILE A 15 -6.63 -21.53 -16.17
C ILE A 15 -7.54 -22.73 -15.95
N VAL A 16 -8.83 -22.54 -16.21
CA VAL A 16 -9.85 -23.59 -16.03
C VAL A 16 -9.83 -24.58 -17.20
N LEU A 17 -9.61 -24.08 -18.41
CA LEU A 17 -9.47 -24.88 -19.62
C LEU A 17 -8.51 -24.20 -20.59
N ALA A 18 -7.61 -24.96 -21.19
CA ALA A 18 -6.78 -24.54 -22.31
C ALA A 18 -6.87 -25.61 -23.41
N ALA A 19 -7.54 -25.25 -24.51
CA ALA A 19 -7.70 -26.08 -25.70
C ALA A 19 -7.24 -25.30 -26.94
N GLN A 20 -7.04 -25.99 -28.07
CA GLN A 20 -6.54 -25.38 -29.29
C GLN A 20 -7.51 -24.33 -29.88
N THR A 21 -8.80 -24.45 -29.62
CA THR A 21 -9.85 -23.55 -30.13
C THR A 21 -10.33 -22.53 -29.11
N MET A 22 -10.06 -22.74 -27.81
CA MET A 22 -10.50 -21.82 -26.76
C MET A 22 -9.72 -21.98 -25.45
N MET A 23 -9.69 -20.92 -24.67
CA MET A 23 -9.15 -20.87 -23.32
C MET A 23 -10.17 -20.23 -22.39
N PHE A 24 -10.34 -20.81 -21.21
CA PHE A 24 -11.20 -20.29 -20.15
C PHE A 24 -10.33 -19.96 -18.94
N ILE A 25 -10.25 -18.67 -18.60
CA ILE A 25 -9.43 -18.19 -17.48
C ILE A 25 -10.28 -17.38 -16.51
N THR A 26 -9.89 -17.42 -15.25
CA THR A 26 -10.40 -16.53 -14.21
C THR A 26 -9.23 -15.74 -13.64
N ILE A 27 -9.39 -14.42 -13.56
CA ILE A 27 -8.45 -13.51 -12.93
C ILE A 27 -9.12 -12.90 -11.72
N THR A 28 -8.46 -12.97 -10.57
CA THR A 28 -8.87 -12.27 -9.35
C THR A 28 -7.81 -11.30 -8.90
N GLY A 29 -8.20 -10.26 -8.19
CA GLY A 29 -7.27 -9.29 -7.64
C GLY A 29 -7.98 -8.07 -7.06
N TYR A 30 -7.21 -7.03 -6.78
CA TYR A 30 -7.72 -5.79 -6.23
C TYR A 30 -7.50 -4.60 -7.18
N PHE A 31 -8.39 -3.62 -7.10
CA PHE A 31 -8.25 -2.34 -7.79
C PHE A 31 -8.77 -1.19 -6.93
N GLN A 32 -8.33 0.02 -7.23
CA GLN A 32 -8.81 1.26 -6.62
C GLN A 32 -9.72 2.02 -7.58
N GLU A 33 -10.84 2.55 -7.09
CA GLU A 33 -11.73 3.44 -7.84
C GLU A 33 -11.26 4.89 -7.71
N LEU A 34 -10.92 5.54 -8.82
CA LEU A 34 -10.26 6.86 -8.81
C LEU A 34 -11.23 8.04 -8.81
N ASN A 35 -12.52 7.79 -9.06
CA ASN A 35 -13.54 8.84 -9.11
C ASN A 35 -13.97 9.35 -7.72
N TYR A 36 -13.53 8.71 -6.63
CA TYR A 36 -13.94 9.04 -5.27
C TYR A 36 -12.75 9.57 -4.46
N LYS A 37 -13.01 10.52 -3.55
CA LYS A 37 -11.98 11.08 -2.66
C LYS A 37 -11.30 10.01 -1.81
N GLU A 38 -12.07 9.04 -1.33
CA GLU A 38 -11.57 7.95 -0.48
C GLU A 38 -10.81 6.88 -1.27
N GLN A 39 -10.88 6.90 -2.60
CA GLN A 39 -10.29 5.91 -3.51
C GLN A 39 -10.44 4.45 -3.02
N PRO A 40 -11.68 3.98 -2.85
CA PRO A 40 -11.94 2.70 -2.20
C PRO A 40 -11.31 1.55 -2.99
N ILE A 41 -10.80 0.56 -2.24
CA ILE A 41 -10.29 -0.69 -2.80
C ILE A 41 -11.45 -1.67 -2.96
N ARG A 42 -11.54 -2.28 -4.14
CA ARG A 42 -12.49 -3.35 -4.47
C ARG A 42 -11.75 -4.62 -4.82
N HIS A 43 -12.37 -5.76 -4.54
CA HIS A 43 -11.95 -7.05 -5.05
C HIS A 43 -12.74 -7.35 -6.33
N PHE A 44 -12.09 -7.93 -7.33
CA PHE A 44 -12.76 -8.43 -8.51
C PHE A 44 -12.47 -9.91 -8.74
N ASN A 45 -13.44 -10.58 -9.34
CA ASN A 45 -13.30 -11.87 -10.00
C ASN A 45 -13.79 -11.69 -11.44
N ARG A 46 -12.90 -11.91 -12.41
CA ARG A 46 -13.17 -11.67 -13.82
C ARG A 46 -12.83 -12.88 -14.63
N THR A 47 -13.82 -13.42 -15.32
CA THR A 47 -13.70 -14.64 -16.09
C THR A 47 -13.80 -14.34 -17.58
N PHE A 48 -12.92 -14.94 -18.37
CA PHE A 48 -12.84 -14.74 -19.83
C PHE A 48 -12.92 -16.07 -20.57
N ILE A 49 -13.73 -16.10 -21.65
CA ILE A 49 -13.61 -17.09 -22.72
C ILE A 49 -12.85 -16.43 -23.86
N ILE A 50 -11.69 -16.98 -24.17
CA ILE A 50 -10.75 -16.45 -25.16
C ILE A 50 -10.62 -17.46 -26.29
N VAL A 51 -10.66 -17.02 -27.54
CA VAL A 51 -10.42 -17.87 -28.72
C VAL A 51 -9.26 -17.30 -29.54
N PRO A 52 -8.49 -18.14 -30.26
CA PRO A 52 -7.53 -17.64 -31.23
C PRO A 52 -8.22 -16.85 -32.35
N GLU A 53 -7.64 -15.73 -32.77
CA GLU A 53 -8.14 -14.92 -33.90
C GLU A 53 -6.94 -14.31 -34.65
N GLY A 54 -6.69 -14.80 -35.87
CA GLY A 54 -5.48 -14.45 -36.63
C GLY A 54 -4.20 -14.83 -35.87
N ASP A 55 -3.27 -13.87 -35.76
CA ASP A 55 -2.02 -14.02 -35.01
C ASP A 55 -2.17 -13.72 -33.50
N GLY A 56 -3.40 -13.55 -33.01
CA GLY A 56 -3.68 -13.15 -31.64
C GLY A 56 -4.85 -13.88 -31.01
N TYR A 57 -5.49 -13.20 -30.06
CA TYR A 57 -6.58 -13.74 -29.26
C TYR A 57 -7.74 -12.76 -29.19
N CYS A 58 -8.95 -13.29 -29.08
CA CYS A 58 -10.17 -12.53 -28.95
C CYS A 58 -11.00 -13.00 -27.74
N ILE A 59 -11.45 -12.05 -26.93
CA ILE A 59 -12.37 -12.32 -25.83
C ILE A 59 -13.78 -12.45 -26.42
N ARG A 60 -14.33 -13.66 -26.40
CA ARG A 60 -15.71 -13.94 -26.87
C ARG A 60 -16.75 -13.74 -25.80
N ASN A 61 -16.41 -14.01 -24.54
CA ASN A 61 -17.29 -13.76 -23.41
C ASN A 61 -16.49 -13.27 -22.21
N GLU A 62 -17.10 -12.39 -21.43
CA GLU A 62 -16.51 -11.80 -20.24
C GLU A 62 -17.56 -11.67 -19.14
N GLN A 63 -17.18 -12.04 -17.92
CA GLN A 63 -18.02 -11.84 -16.75
C GLN A 63 -17.19 -11.24 -15.62
N LEU A 64 -17.61 -10.06 -15.14
CA LEU A 64 -16.98 -9.34 -14.05
C LEU A 64 -17.88 -9.34 -12.83
N HIS A 65 -17.33 -9.80 -11.71
CA HIS A 65 -17.94 -9.72 -10.39
C HIS A 65 -17.08 -8.85 -9.48
N ILE A 66 -17.70 -7.86 -8.82
CA ILE A 66 -17.00 -6.90 -7.95
C ILE A 66 -17.62 -6.95 -6.57
N ASN A 67 -16.78 -7.09 -5.55
CA ASN A 67 -17.19 -7.11 -4.15
C ASN A 67 -16.37 -6.12 -3.31
N GLN A 68 -16.95 -5.71 -2.20
CA GLN A 68 -16.23 -5.00 -1.15
C GLN A 68 -15.38 -6.01 -0.35
N PRO A 69 -14.05 -5.83 -0.27
CA PRO A 69 -13.21 -6.64 0.59
C PRO A 69 -13.56 -6.46 2.06
N THR A 70 -13.39 -7.52 2.85
CA THR A 70 -13.48 -7.45 4.32
C THR A 70 -12.28 -6.72 4.91
N GLU A 71 -12.39 -6.24 6.16
CA GLU A 71 -11.28 -5.60 6.85
C GLU A 71 -10.05 -6.50 6.94
N ALA A 72 -10.23 -7.80 7.22
CA ALA A 72 -9.15 -8.79 7.23
C ALA A 72 -8.44 -8.93 5.88
N GLN A 73 -9.18 -8.89 4.76
CA GLN A 73 -8.61 -8.93 3.41
C GLN A 73 -7.80 -7.66 3.10
N LEU A 74 -8.27 -6.50 3.54
CA LEU A 74 -7.54 -5.24 3.39
C LEU A 74 -6.26 -5.21 4.23
N GLU A 75 -6.29 -5.77 5.44
CA GLU A 75 -5.10 -5.94 6.28
C GLU A 75 -4.06 -6.83 5.60
N GLN A 76 -4.48 -7.98 5.05
CA GLN A 76 -3.59 -8.89 4.30
C GLN A 76 -3.00 -8.21 3.06
N LEU A 77 -3.83 -7.49 2.29
CA LEU A 77 -3.41 -6.73 1.13
C LEU A 77 -2.33 -5.70 1.49
N SER A 78 -2.52 -4.99 2.61
CA SER A 78 -1.56 -4.02 3.11
C SER A 78 -0.20 -4.63 3.47
N GLN A 79 -0.15 -5.92 3.83
CA GLN A 79 1.10 -6.64 4.09
C GLN A 79 1.78 -7.08 2.79
N GLN A 80 1.00 -7.47 1.77
CA GLN A 80 1.52 -7.93 0.47
C GLN A 80 2.12 -6.80 -0.38
N ILE A 81 1.53 -5.61 -0.35
CA ILE A 81 1.97 -4.46 -1.17
C ILE A 81 3.15 -3.71 -0.52
N ARG A 82 3.50 -4.02 0.73
CA ARG A 82 4.71 -3.44 1.34
C ARG A 82 5.93 -3.88 0.53
N PRO A 83 6.83 -2.95 0.16
CA PRO A 83 8.07 -3.30 -0.52
C PRO A 83 8.84 -4.30 0.36
N LYS A 84 9.15 -5.47 -0.21
CA LYS A 84 10.04 -6.45 0.40
C LYS A 84 11.44 -5.84 0.46
N THR A 85 11.81 -5.23 1.58
CA THR A 85 13.22 -5.00 1.89
C THR A 85 13.93 -6.36 1.90
N PRO A 86 15.11 -6.51 1.25
CA PRO A 86 15.84 -7.77 1.25
C PRO A 86 16.08 -8.27 2.68
N GLU A 87 15.69 -9.51 2.90
CA GLU A 87 15.70 -10.22 4.18
C GLU A 87 17.15 -10.51 4.61
N LEU A 88 17.62 -9.85 5.68
CA LEU A 88 18.71 -10.37 6.50
C LEU A 88 18.06 -11.15 7.67
N LEU A 89 18.38 -12.44 7.74
CA LEU A 89 18.00 -13.43 8.77
C LEU A 89 18.25 -12.95 10.23
N PRO A 90 17.77 -13.70 11.24
CA PRO A 90 16.48 -13.57 11.90
C PRO A 90 16.65 -13.00 13.31
N THR A 91 16.11 -11.82 13.61
CA THR A 91 15.95 -11.39 15.00
C THR A 91 14.53 -10.93 15.25
N ALA A 92 13.88 -11.68 16.14
CA ALA A 92 12.69 -11.37 16.93
C ALA A 92 11.62 -10.45 16.30
N LYS A 93 10.49 -11.08 15.93
CA LYS A 93 9.11 -10.57 15.96
C LYS A 93 8.92 -9.04 15.90
N PRO A 94 8.25 -8.52 14.87
CA PRO A 94 7.60 -7.21 14.97
C PRO A 94 6.08 -7.36 15.00
N ILE A 95 5.52 -7.20 16.20
CA ILE A 95 4.15 -6.74 16.40
C ILE A 95 4.11 -5.31 15.88
N ALA A 96 3.70 -5.14 14.61
CA ALA A 96 3.40 -3.83 14.04
C ALA A 96 1.90 -3.74 13.76
N SER A 97 1.11 -3.90 14.82
CA SER A 97 -0.33 -3.63 14.81
C SER A 97 -0.62 -2.60 15.92
N LYS A 98 -0.96 -1.37 15.49
CA LYS A 98 -1.33 -0.21 16.31
C LYS A 98 -0.24 0.23 17.30
N LEU A 99 0.62 1.17 16.88
CA LEU A 99 1.36 1.99 17.85
C LEU A 99 0.32 2.64 18.79
N SER A 100 0.32 2.23 20.06
CA SER A 100 -0.56 2.81 21.07
C SER A 100 -0.26 4.30 21.20
N GLU A 101 -1.26 5.10 21.57
CA GLU A 101 -1.07 6.55 21.72
C GLU A 101 0.10 6.88 22.66
N ASN A 102 0.36 6.04 23.66
CA ASN A 102 1.52 6.15 24.55
C ASN A 102 2.86 6.06 23.81
N VAL A 103 3.02 5.13 22.86
CA VAL A 103 4.26 4.99 22.09
C VAL A 103 4.44 6.18 21.14
N ARG A 104 3.35 6.64 20.53
CA ARG A 104 3.34 7.84 19.70
C ARG A 104 3.77 9.08 20.50
N GLN A 105 3.22 9.26 21.70
CA GLN A 105 3.58 10.35 22.59
C GLN A 105 5.06 10.31 22.98
N GLN A 106 5.56 9.12 23.29
CA GLN A 106 6.97 8.91 23.62
C GLN A 106 7.89 9.26 22.45
N MET A 107 7.55 8.85 21.22
CA MET A 107 8.33 9.19 20.03
C MET A 107 8.39 10.70 19.78
N ILE A 108 7.28 11.42 20.00
CA ILE A 108 7.24 12.89 19.87
C ILE A 108 8.17 13.54 20.90
N VAL A 109 8.09 13.10 22.17
CA VAL A 109 8.94 13.61 23.25
C VAL A 109 10.41 13.36 22.93
N THR A 110 10.77 12.14 22.54
CA THR A 110 12.16 11.79 22.25
C THR A 110 12.70 12.55 21.04
N LEU A 111 11.91 12.67 19.96
CA LEU A 111 12.33 13.43 18.78
C LEU A 111 12.51 14.91 19.11
N SER A 112 11.58 15.50 19.86
CA SER A 112 11.65 16.89 20.31
C SER A 112 12.94 17.16 21.12
N GLN A 113 13.27 16.27 22.07
CA GLN A 113 14.49 16.39 22.88
C GLN A 113 15.77 16.26 22.06
N GLN A 114 15.82 15.35 21.08
CA GLN A 114 17.03 15.13 20.28
C GLN A 114 17.27 16.23 19.23
N THR A 115 16.20 16.81 18.70
CA THR A 115 16.25 17.79 17.61
C THR A 115 16.17 19.23 18.10
N ASN A 116 15.92 19.43 19.40
CA ASN A 116 15.58 20.71 20.03
C ASN A 116 14.39 21.44 19.36
N MET A 117 13.52 20.65 18.73
CA MET A 117 12.34 21.11 18.02
C MET A 117 11.12 21.04 18.94
N LYS A 118 10.16 21.95 18.81
CA LYS A 118 8.89 21.95 19.55
C LYS A 118 8.10 20.66 19.27
N MET A 119 7.38 20.18 20.29
CA MET A 119 6.59 18.94 20.21
C MET A 119 5.59 18.94 19.05
N GLU A 120 4.99 20.07 18.72
CA GLU A 120 4.04 20.21 17.61
C GLU A 120 4.67 19.95 16.24
N TRP A 121 5.94 20.31 16.06
CA TRP A 121 6.71 20.09 14.84
C TRP A 121 7.28 18.67 14.80
N SER A 122 7.67 18.13 15.96
CA SER A 122 8.06 16.72 16.08
C SER A 122 6.90 15.79 15.74
N LEU A 123 5.67 16.16 16.14
CA LEU A 123 4.45 15.44 15.76
C LEU A 123 4.23 15.47 14.24
N LYS A 124 4.31 16.65 13.60
CA LYS A 124 4.14 16.76 12.14
C LYS A 124 5.18 15.93 11.38
N CYS A 125 6.44 16.02 11.79
CA CYS A 125 7.53 15.24 11.19
C CYS A 125 7.27 13.72 11.29
N LEU A 126 6.87 13.24 12.48
CA LEU A 126 6.50 11.83 12.67
C LEU A 126 5.27 11.43 11.86
N GLN A 127 4.27 12.30 11.71
CA GLN A 127 3.09 12.02 10.88
C GLN A 127 3.43 11.89 9.39
N GLU A 128 4.23 12.81 8.86
CA GLU A 128 4.68 12.80 7.46
C GLU A 128 5.55 11.57 7.16
N MET A 129 6.34 11.14 8.14
CA MET A 129 7.21 9.96 8.04
C MET A 129 6.53 8.66 8.50
N GLN A 130 5.20 8.63 8.51
CA GLN A 130 4.38 7.45 8.84
C GLN A 130 4.72 6.80 10.19
N TRP A 131 5.07 7.60 11.19
CA TRP A 131 5.52 7.18 12.52
C TRP A 131 6.75 6.27 12.51
N ASN A 132 7.63 6.45 11.53
CA ASN A 132 8.95 5.84 11.53
C ASN A 132 9.96 6.81 12.15
N TYR A 133 10.48 6.48 13.33
CA TYR A 133 11.38 7.34 14.10
C TYR A 133 12.69 7.61 13.37
N ASP A 134 13.32 6.57 12.82
CA ASP A 134 14.62 6.66 12.16
C ASP A 134 14.54 7.51 10.87
N ASN A 135 13.45 7.35 10.13
CA ASN A 135 13.17 8.18 8.95
C ASN A 135 12.87 9.63 9.35
N ALA A 136 12.10 9.86 10.42
CA ALA A 136 11.82 11.21 10.93
C ALA A 136 13.07 11.95 11.39
N LEU A 137 13.97 11.25 12.10
CA LEU A 137 15.24 11.83 12.52
C LEU A 137 16.15 12.13 11.32
N SER A 138 16.23 11.22 10.35
CA SER A 138 17.04 11.40 9.14
C SER A 138 16.53 12.55 8.27
N ALA A 139 15.21 12.62 8.06
CA ALA A 139 14.57 13.71 7.33
C ALA A 139 14.80 15.05 8.03
N PHE A 140 14.63 15.11 9.36
CA PHE A 140 14.95 16.31 10.13
C PHE A 140 16.40 16.76 9.90
N GLN A 141 17.38 15.85 10.02
CA GLN A 141 18.79 16.19 9.82
C GLN A 141 19.06 16.70 8.41
N GLU A 142 18.41 16.12 7.40
CA GLU A 142 18.54 16.58 6.02
C GLU A 142 17.94 17.99 5.83
N PHE A 143 16.70 18.21 6.27
CA PHE A 143 16.04 19.51 6.16
C PHE A 143 16.73 20.60 6.98
N PHE A 144 17.29 20.23 8.14
CA PHE A 144 18.07 21.12 8.99
C PHE A 144 19.37 21.55 8.30
N LYS A 145 20.11 20.60 7.70
CA LYS A 145 21.32 20.92 6.90
C LYS A 145 21.00 21.79 5.70
N ARG A 146 19.84 21.59 5.07
CA ARG A 146 19.36 22.40 3.95
C ARG A 146 18.80 23.76 4.36
N GLY A 147 18.69 24.05 5.66
CA GLY A 147 18.13 25.31 6.18
C GLY A 147 16.63 25.48 5.88
N GLN A 148 15.91 24.39 5.65
CA GLN A 148 14.49 24.39 5.27
C GLN A 148 13.54 24.27 6.45
N ILE A 149 14.07 24.09 7.66
CA ILE A 149 13.25 24.05 8.88
C ILE A 149 13.06 25.48 9.40
N PRO A 150 11.81 25.96 9.55
CA PRO A 150 11.53 27.29 10.06
C PRO A 150 12.13 27.49 11.47
N SER A 151 12.63 28.69 11.76
CA SER A 151 13.16 29.04 13.09
C SER A 151 12.14 28.85 14.20
N GLU A 152 10.85 29.01 13.88
CA GLU A 152 9.71 28.86 14.80
C GLU A 152 9.52 27.41 15.25
N ALA A 153 10.13 26.45 14.55
CA ALA A 153 10.09 25.04 14.90
C ALA A 153 10.99 24.72 16.10
N PHE A 154 11.98 25.56 16.40
CA PHE A 154 12.93 25.33 17.50
C PHE A 154 12.48 26.02 18.79
N THR A 155 13.00 25.51 19.91
CA THR A 155 12.84 26.06 21.26
C THR A 155 14.15 26.60 21.80
#